data_AF-A0A2L2Z208-F1
#
_entry.id   AF-A0A2L2Z208-F1
#
_cell.length_a   1.000
_cell.length_b   1.000
_cell.length_c   1.000
_cell.angle_alpha   90.00
_cell.angle_beta   90.00
_cell.angle_gamma   90.00
#
_symmetry.space_group_name_H-M   'P 1'
#
loop_
_entity.id
_entity.type
_entity.pdbx_description
1 polymer ?
#
loop_
_entity_poly.entity_id
_entity_poly.type
_entity_poly.pdbx_seq_one_letter_code
_entity_poly.pdbx_strand_id
1 'polypeptide(L)'
;KNEEMDYRPLFENFVQDLLSTVNKPEWPASELLLSVLGKILVTNFSNKSMEMTLRVASLDYLGVVAARLRKDAVHSQDRKDMNNDVI
;
A
#
# COMPACT_ATOMS: atom_id res chain seq x y z
N LYS A 1 5.69 -21.36 -25.44
CA LYS A 1 6.03 -19.92 -25.58
C LYS A 1 5.33 -19.21 -24.44
N ASN A 2 6.00 -19.14 -23.28
CA ASN A 2 5.57 -18.24 -22.21
C ASN A 2 5.86 -16.84 -22.75
N GLU A 3 4.84 -16.16 -23.26
CA GLU A 3 4.90 -14.70 -23.26
C GLU A 3 5.19 -14.29 -21.81
N GLU A 4 6.22 -13.46 -21.64
CA GLU A 4 6.57 -12.84 -20.37
C GLU A 4 5.33 -12.08 -19.88
N MET A 5 4.51 -12.73 -19.06
CA MET A 5 3.32 -12.10 -18.50
C MET A 5 3.79 -10.89 -17.70
N ASP A 6 3.39 -9.69 -18.14
CA ASP A 6 3.63 -8.49 -17.36
C ASP A 6 2.76 -8.55 -16.10
N TYR A 7 3.39 -8.89 -14.98
CA TYR A 7 2.71 -9.00 -13.69
C TYR A 7 2.44 -7.63 -13.04
N ARG A 8 2.95 -6.53 -13.62
CA ARG A 8 2.78 -5.19 -13.04
C ARG A 8 1.31 -4.79 -12.87
N PRO A 9 0.41 -4.93 -13.87
CA PRO A 9 -0.99 -4.57 -13.70
C PRO A 9 -1.70 -5.41 -12.63
N LEU A 10 -1.37 -6.71 -12.50
CA LEU A 10 -1.93 -7.56 -11.45
C LEU A 10 -1.49 -7.12 -10.07
N PHE A 11 -0.20 -6.77 -9.94
CA PHE A 11 0.34 -6.26 -8.69
C PHE A 11 -0.28 -4.90 -8.33
N GLU A 12 -0.43 -3.99 -9.29
CA GLU A 12 -1.08 -2.69 -9.06
C GLU A 12 -2.53 -2.83 -8.61
N ASN A 13 -3.29 -3.71 -9.25
CA ASN A 13 -4.66 -4.01 -8.84
C ASN A 13 -4.68 -4.58 -7.42
N PHE A 14 -3.79 -5.53 -7.10
CA PHE A 14 -3.67 -6.07 -5.76
C PHE A 14 -3.37 -4.99 -4.70
N VAL A 15 -2.46 -4.06 -4.98
CA VAL A 15 -2.16 -2.94 -4.07
C VAL A 15 -3.38 -2.03 -3.90
N GLN A 16 -4.10 -1.73 -4.99
CA GLN A 16 -5.32 -0.92 -4.93
C GLN A 16 -6.42 -1.61 -4.10
N ASP A 17 -6.61 -2.91 -4.26
CA ASP A 17 -7.59 -3.69 -3.51
C ASP A 17 -7.27 -3.68 -2.01
N LEU A 18 -6.00 -3.89 -1.64
CA LEU A 18 -5.56 -3.78 -0.24
C LEU A 18 -5.80 -2.38 0.33
N LEU A 19 -5.51 -1.33 -0.43
CA LEU A 19 -5.74 0.06 -0.01
C LEU A 19 -7.21 0.45 0.02
N SER A 20 -8.09 -0.24 -0.71
CA SER A 20 -9.54 0.01 -0.66
C SER A 20 -10.21 -0.65 0.55
N THR A 21 -9.60 -1.73 1.06
CA THR A 21 -10.10 -2.54 2.17
C THR A 21 -9.40 -2.25 3.49
N VAL A 22 -8.29 -1.49 3.50
CA VAL A 22 -7.63 -1.06 4.72
C VAL A 22 -8.59 -0.23 5.60
N ASN A 23 -8.53 -0.42 6.92
CA ASN A 23 -9.42 0.19 7.92
C ASN A 23 -10.90 -0.24 7.84
N LYS A 24 -11.22 -1.29 7.08
CA LYS A 24 -12.56 -1.91 7.07
C LYS A 24 -12.61 -3.04 8.11
N PRO A 25 -13.54 -3.02 9.07
CA PRO A 25 -13.61 -4.05 10.11
C PRO A 25 -13.90 -5.45 9.54
N GLU A 26 -14.56 -5.54 8.39
CA GLU A 26 -14.81 -6.80 7.67
C GLU A 26 -13.55 -7.39 7.01
N TRP A 27 -12.48 -6.61 6.85
CA TRP A 27 -11.22 -7.01 6.19
C TRP A 27 -9.96 -6.74 7.05
N PRO A 28 -9.84 -7.35 8.25
CA PRO A 28 -8.71 -7.09 9.16
C PRO A 28 -7.36 -7.57 8.59
N ALA A 29 -7.37 -8.56 7.70
CA ALA A 29 -6.16 -9.09 7.07
C ALA A 29 -5.47 -8.09 6.14
N SER A 30 -6.19 -7.09 5.61
CA SER A 30 -5.63 -6.10 4.68
C SER A 30 -4.53 -5.26 5.33
N GLU A 31 -4.66 -4.93 6.61
CA GLU A 31 -3.62 -4.24 7.37
C GLU A 31 -2.35 -5.09 7.50
N LEU A 32 -2.51 -6.38 7.84
CA LEU A 32 -1.40 -7.32 7.93
C LEU A 32 -0.69 -7.49 6.58
N LEU A 33 -1.44 -7.64 5.49
CA LEU A 33 -0.89 -7.78 4.14
C LEU A 33 -0.15 -6.51 3.70
N LEU A 34 -0.70 -5.32 3.96
CA LEU A 34 0.00 -4.05 3.69
C LEU A 34 1.28 -3.91 4.51
N SER A 35 1.29 -4.37 5.77
CA SER A 35 2.49 -4.37 6.62
C SER A 35 3.59 -5.28 6.06
N VAL A 36 3.23 -6.49 5.64
CA VAL A 36 4.15 -7.44 4.99
C VAL A 36 4.65 -6.88 3.66
N LEU A 37 3.74 -6.35 2.83
CA LEU A 37 4.08 -5.73 1.55
C LEU A 37 5.08 -4.59 1.74
N GLY A 38 4.83 -3.68 2.68
CA GLY A 38 5.73 -2.58 3.00
C GLY A 38 7.14 -3.07 3.36
N LYS A 39 7.25 -4.12 4.18
CA LYS A 39 8.55 -4.72 4.54
C LYS A 39 9.27 -5.31 3.32
N ILE A 40 8.55 -6.00 2.44
CA ILE A 40 9.12 -6.56 1.21
C ILE A 40 9.63 -5.45 0.29
N LEU A 41 8.82 -4.41 0.05
CA LEU A 41 9.22 -3.29 -0.81
C LEU A 41 10.43 -2.52 -0.23
N VAL A 42 10.47 -2.32 1.10
CA VAL A 42 11.63 -1.73 1.79
C VAL A 42 12.89 -2.56 1.60
N THR A 43 12.76 -3.87 1.76
CA THR A 43 13.87 -4.82 1.56
C THR A 43 14.36 -4.79 0.11
N ASN A 44 13.44 -4.76 -0.86
CA ASN A 44 13.79 -4.74 -2.28
C ASN A 44 14.48 -3.44 -2.69
N PHE A 45 13.99 -2.25 -2.31
CA PHE A 45 14.62 -0.99 -2.75
C PHE A 45 16.01 -0.78 -2.11
N SER A 46 16.19 -1.25 -0.88
CA SER A 46 17.45 -1.09 -0.13
C SER A 46 18.51 -2.13 -0.50
N ASN A 47 18.10 -3.27 -1.08
CA ASN A 47 19.01 -4.31 -1.52
C ASN A 47 19.77 -3.90 -2.81
N LYS A 48 21.07 -3.60 -2.66
CA LYS A 48 21.95 -3.23 -3.77
C LYS A 48 22.22 -4.35 -4.77
N SER A 49 21.93 -5.61 -4.43
CA SER A 49 22.04 -6.73 -5.37
C SER A 49 20.83 -6.84 -6.31
N MET A 50 19.75 -6.08 -6.04
CA MET A 50 18.55 -6.08 -6.86
C MET A 50 18.72 -5.17 -8.08
N GLU A 51 18.06 -5.53 -9.17
CA GLU A 51 18.05 -4.73 -10.40
C GLU A 51 17.43 -3.34 -10.14
N MET A 52 18.01 -2.30 -10.77
CA MET A 52 17.67 -0.90 -10.46
C MET A 52 16.21 -0.55 -10.79
N THR A 53 15.66 -1.05 -11.89
CA THR A 53 14.26 -0.86 -12.28
C THR A 53 13.32 -1.44 -11.23
N LEU A 54 13.61 -2.63 -10.69
CA LEU A 54 12.82 -3.21 -9.60
C LEU A 54 12.93 -2.40 -8.30
N ARG A 55 14.09 -1.81 -8.02
CA ARG A 55 14.29 -0.91 -6.86
C ARG A 55 13.49 0.38 -7.01
N VAL A 56 13.46 0.97 -8.20
CA VAL A 56 12.66 2.16 -8.51
C VAL A 56 11.17 1.85 -8.40
N ALA A 57 10.70 0.77 -9.02
CA ALA A 57 9.29 0.35 -8.92
C ALA A 57 8.87 0.10 -7.46
N SER A 58 9.75 -0.52 -6.66
CA SER A 58 9.48 -0.74 -5.23
C SER A 58 9.30 0.57 -4.46
N LEU A 59 10.09 1.59 -4.80
CA LEU A 59 9.99 2.92 -4.20
C LEU A 59 8.70 3.64 -4.63
N ASP A 60 8.32 3.53 -5.91
CA ASP A 60 7.08 4.11 -6.42
C ASP A 60 5.85 3.54 -5.70
N TYR A 61 5.80 2.21 -5.52
CA TYR A 61 4.71 1.55 -4.79
C TYR A 61 4.67 1.91 -3.31
N LEU A 62 5.83 2.06 -2.65
CA LEU A 62 5.89 2.60 -1.28
C LEU A 62 5.30 4.02 -1.21
N GLY A 63 5.62 4.87 -2.19
CA GLY A 63 5.06 6.22 -2.30
C GLY A 63 3.54 6.23 -2.42
N VAL A 64 2.97 5.37 -3.26
CA VAL A 64 1.51 5.23 -3.44
C VAL A 64 0.84 4.79 -2.13
N VAL A 65 1.37 3.75 -1.49
CA VAL A 65 0.83 3.23 -0.23
C VAL A 65 0.91 4.29 0.87
N ALA A 66 2.06 4.94 1.04
CA ALA A 66 2.26 5.98 2.05
C ALA A 66 1.34 7.19 1.83
N ALA A 67 1.19 7.65 0.58
CA ALA A 67 0.29 8.75 0.24
C ALA A 67 -1.17 8.42 0.59
N ARG A 68 -1.61 7.20 0.27
CA ARG A 68 -2.98 6.76 0.57
C ARG A 68 -3.23 6.59 2.06
N LEU A 69 -2.33 5.92 2.78
CA LEU A 69 -2.43 5.78 4.24
C LEU A 69 -2.46 7.14 4.95
N ARG A 70 -1.63 8.10 4.53
CA ARG A 70 -1.66 9.47 5.07
C ARG A 70 -3.01 10.15 4.81
N LYS A 71 -3.52 10.05 3.58
CA LYS A 71 -4.83 10.62 3.22
C LYS A 71 -5.92 10.02 4.11
N ASP A 72 -5.95 8.71 4.29
CA ASP A 72 -6.98 8.01 5.05
C ASP A 72 -6.88 8.31 6.56
N ALA A 73 -5.66 8.46 7.09
CA ALA A 73 -5.43 8.89 8.47
C ALA A 73 -6.00 10.29 8.76
N VAL A 74 -5.74 11.27 7.88
CA VAL A 74 -6.28 12.63 8.01
C VAL A 74 -7.80 12.63 7.97
N HIS A 75 -8.43 11.95 6.99
CA HIS A 75 -9.90 11.87 6.92
C HIS A 75 -10.53 11.16 8.12
N SER A 76 -9.81 10.20 8.73
CA SER A 76 -10.27 9.49 9.92
C SER A 76 -10.18 10.36 11.18
N GLN A 77 -9.20 11.25 11.27
CA GLN A 77 -9.09 12.23 12.35
C GLN A 77 -10.16 13.32 12.23
N ASP A 78 -10.34 13.90 11.04
CA ASP A 78 -11.38 14.92 10.78
C ASP A 78 -12.78 14.43 11.18
N ARG A 79 -13.09 13.14 10.94
CA ARG A 79 -14.37 12.54 11.34
C ARG A 79 -14.49 12.35 12.85
N LYS A 80 -13.40 12.03 13.55
CA LYS A 80 -13.39 11.90 15.01
C LYS A 80 -13.60 13.26 15.67
N ASP A 81 -12.96 14.30 15.14
CA ASP A 81 -13.07 15.66 15.66
C ASP A 81 -14.50 16.20 15.48
N MET A 82 -15.10 16.01 14.31
CA MET A 82 -16.51 16.39 14.06
C MET A 82 -17.51 15.65 14.97
N ASN A 83 -17.23 14.39 15.35
CA ASN A 83 -18.09 13.66 16.28
C ASN A 83 -17.95 14.15 17.73
N ASN A 84 -16.80 14.74 18.09
CA ASN A 84 -16.54 15.25 19.43
C ASN A 84 -17.13 16.64 19.65
N ASP A 85 -17.33 17.42 18.57
CA ASP A 85 -17.95 18.76 18.62
C ASP A 85 -19.48 18.74 18.76
N VAL A 86 -20.11 17.58 18.57
CA VAL A 86 -21.58 17.42 18.61
C VAL A 86 -22.07 16.88 19.97
N ILE A 87 -21.16 16.66 20.94
CA ILE A 87 -21.48 16.16 22.29
C ILE A 87 -21.34 17.28 23.32
#